data_AF-Q30P25-F1
#
_entry.id   AF-Q30P25-F1
#
_cell.length_a   1.000
_cell.length_b   1.000
_cell.length_c   1.000
_cell.angle_alpha   90.00
_cell.angle_beta   90.00
_cell.angle_gamma   90.00
#
_symmetry.space_group_name_H-M   'P 1'
#
loop_
_entity.id
_entity.type
_entity.pdbx_description
1 polymer ?
#
loop_
_entity_poly.entity_id
_entity_poly.type
_entity_poly.pdbx_seq_one_letter_code
_entity_poly.pdbx_strand_id
1 'polypeptide(L)'
;MVDGVLMSQDILVDDFLTIFVSSTLVLIFGGFYVGIYTAIKVNLLKKWMMPLGYFFWILTAYCLYLMGSLMHVNELTAKALVVAAIGLLLLPHAVYYMQDHVHQENEH
;
A
#
# COMPACT_ATOMS: atom_id res chain seq x y z
N MET A 1 37.29 -2.81 -22.74
CA MET A 1 36.18 -1.95 -22.24
C MET A 1 35.05 -2.11 -23.24
N VAL A 2 34.14 -3.05 -22.98
CA VAL A 2 32.89 -3.13 -23.74
C VAL A 2 31.94 -2.17 -23.03
N ASP A 3 31.68 -1.06 -23.70
CA ASP A 3 30.74 -0.03 -23.30
C ASP A 3 29.38 -0.70 -23.12
N GLY A 4 29.00 -0.92 -21.86
CA GLY A 4 27.73 -1.50 -21.49
C GLY A 4 26.65 -0.50 -21.83
N VAL A 5 26.11 -0.59 -23.05
CA VAL A 5 24.87 0.08 -23.43
C VAL A 5 23.78 -0.48 -22.52
N LEU A 6 23.56 0.21 -21.40
CA LEU A 6 22.33 0.11 -20.62
C LEU A 6 21.23 0.55 -21.57
N MET A 7 20.58 -0.42 -22.23
CA MET A 7 19.27 -0.22 -22.82
C MET A 7 18.35 0.12 -21.65
N SER A 8 18.24 1.42 -21.34
CA SER A 8 17.14 1.95 -20.55
C SER A 8 15.90 1.50 -21.29
N GLN A 9 15.14 0.59 -20.68
CA GLN A 9 13.80 0.31 -21.16
C GLN A 9 13.00 1.57 -20.88
N ASP A 10 13.03 2.49 -21.84
CA ASP A 10 12.41 3.79 -21.69
C ASP A 10 10.93 3.56 -21.43
N ILE A 11 10.50 3.95 -20.22
CA ILE A 11 9.09 4.09 -19.89
C ILE A 11 8.53 5.02 -20.97
N LEU A 12 7.49 4.59 -21.69
CA LEU A 12 6.84 5.46 -22.65
C LEU A 12 6.48 6.76 -21.93
N VAL A 13 6.91 7.90 -22.48
CA VAL A 13 6.69 9.22 -21.88
C VAL A 13 5.19 9.46 -21.61
N ASP A 14 4.32 8.88 -22.42
CA ASP A 14 2.87 8.88 -22.24
C ASP A 14 2.39 8.15 -20.98
N ASP A 15 3.08 7.08 -20.56
CA ASP A 15 2.71 6.28 -19.37
C ASP A 15 3.28 6.87 -18.08
N PHE A 16 4.32 7.71 -18.16
CA PHE A 16 4.99 8.31 -17.01
C PHE A 16 4.01 9.05 -16.09
N LEU A 17 3.14 9.89 -16.65
CA LEU A 17 2.19 10.67 -15.85
C LEU A 17 1.20 9.74 -15.11
N THR A 18 0.71 8.71 -15.79
CA THR A 18 -0.22 7.72 -15.21
C THR A 18 0.44 6.93 -14.08
N ILE A 19 1.70 6.50 -14.28
CA ILE A 19 2.50 5.82 -13.26
C ILE A 19 2.73 6.74 -12.04
N PHE A 20 3.10 8.01 -12.28
CA PHE A 20 3.34 8.97 -11.21
C PHE A 20 2.08 9.26 -10.39
N VAL A 21 0.95 9.49 -11.06
CA VAL A 21 -0.33 9.75 -10.41
C VAL A 21 -0.81 8.51 -9.65
N SER A 22 -0.75 7.32 -10.25
CA SER A 22 -1.13 6.08 -9.56
C SER A 22 -0.25 5.81 -8.33
N SER A 23 1.06 6.01 -8.42
CA SER A 23 1.98 5.90 -7.27
C SER A 23 1.64 6.89 -6.14
N THR A 24 1.34 8.14 -6.49
CA THR A 24 0.93 9.14 -5.51
C THR A 24 -0.40 8.77 -4.83
N LEU A 25 -1.36 8.25 -5.61
CA LEU A 25 -2.63 7.76 -5.09
C LEU A 25 -2.48 6.54 -4.17
N VAL A 26 -1.51 5.65 -4.43
CA VAL A 26 -1.18 4.53 -3.52
C VAL A 26 -0.84 5.07 -2.13
N LEU A 27 -0.01 6.11 -2.03
CA LEU A 27 0.36 6.71 -0.76
C LEU A 27 -0.84 7.38 -0.06
N ILE A 28 -1.64 8.14 -0.82
CA ILE A 28 -2.81 8.85 -0.29
C ILE A 28 -3.84 7.85 0.23
N PHE A 29 -4.27 6.89 -0.58
CA PHE A 29 -5.27 5.90 -0.19
C PHE A 29 -4.74 4.92 0.86
N GLY A 30 -3.47 4.54 0.79
CA GLY A 30 -2.83 3.70 1.81
C GLY A 30 -2.78 4.41 3.16
N GLY A 31 -2.45 5.69 3.16
CA GLY A 31 -2.51 6.55 4.35
C GLY A 31 -3.92 6.67 4.91
N PHE A 32 -4.93 6.85 4.07
CA PHE A 32 -6.33 6.86 4.49
C PHE A 32 -6.78 5.53 5.10
N TYR A 33 -6.39 4.40 4.51
CA TYR A 33 -6.70 3.08 5.07
C TYR A 33 -6.14 2.94 6.50
N VAL A 34 -4.84 3.21 6.68
CA VAL A 34 -4.19 3.10 7.99
C VAL A 34 -4.75 4.13 8.97
N GLY A 35 -5.01 5.36 8.51
CA GLY A 35 -5.59 6.43 9.31
C GLY A 35 -7.00 6.13 9.80
N ILE A 36 -7.88 5.65 8.93
CA ILE A 36 -9.24 5.25 9.29
C ILE A 36 -9.21 4.05 10.23
N TYR A 37 -8.37 3.05 9.95
CA TYR A 37 -8.22 1.88 10.83
C TYR A 37 -7.81 2.31 12.24
N THR A 38 -6.78 3.15 12.33
CA THR A 38 -6.26 3.70 13.58
C THR A 38 -7.35 4.48 14.32
N ALA A 39 -8.02 5.40 13.62
CA ALA A 39 -9.08 6.23 14.19
C ALA A 39 -10.26 5.40 14.73
N ILE A 40 -10.61 4.28 14.10
CA ILE A 40 -11.61 3.35 14.63
C ILE A 40 -11.11 2.63 15.88
N LYS A 41 -9.86 2.15 15.85
CA LYS A 41 -9.26 1.41 16.97
C LYS A 41 -9.11 2.26 18.24
N VAL A 42 -8.78 3.54 18.09
CA VAL A 42 -8.71 4.50 19.21
C VAL A 42 -10.07 5.13 19.57
N ASN A 43 -11.18 4.56 19.08
CA ASN A 43 -12.56 5.04 19.29
C ASN A 43 -12.84 6.50 18.86
N LEU A 44 -12.01 7.07 17.98
CA LEU A 44 -12.19 8.39 17.39
C LEU A 44 -13.29 8.37 16.30
N LEU A 45 -13.45 7.21 15.63
CA LEU A 45 -14.51 6.93 14.67
C LEU A 45 -15.34 5.70 15.07
N LYS A 46 -16.59 5.65 14.61
CA LYS A 46 -17.48 4.50 14.88
C LYS A 46 -16.98 3.26 14.15
N LYS A 47 -17.06 2.10 14.81
CA LYS A 47 -16.70 0.79 14.23
C LYS A 47 -17.43 0.47 12.92
N TRP A 48 -18.62 1.03 12.70
CA TRP A 48 -19.36 0.85 11.44
C TRP A 48 -18.67 1.49 10.22
N MET A 49 -17.71 2.39 10.41
CA MET A 49 -16.90 2.95 9.33
C MET A 49 -15.76 2.04 8.87
N MET A 50 -15.57 0.86 9.47
CA MET A 50 -14.49 -0.04 9.09
C MET A 50 -14.52 -0.52 7.63
N PRO A 51 -15.69 -0.79 7.01
CA PRO A 51 -15.78 -1.06 5.58
C PRO A 51 -15.21 0.06 4.70
N LEU A 52 -15.30 1.32 5.15
CA LEU A 52 -14.72 2.46 4.42
C LEU A 52 -13.20 2.38 4.39
N GLY A 53 -12.56 1.94 5.48
CA GLY A 53 -11.13 1.68 5.49
C GLY A 53 -10.75 0.62 4.45
N TYR A 54 -11.43 -0.53 4.46
CA TYR A 54 -11.16 -1.59 3.48
C TYR A 54 -11.43 -1.16 2.03
N PHE A 55 -12.39 -0.27 1.80
CA PHE A 55 -12.59 0.34 0.48
C PHE A 55 -11.35 1.13 0.02
N PHE A 56 -10.75 1.93 0.89
CA PHE A 56 -9.49 2.62 0.57
C PHE A 56 -8.33 1.63 0.34
N TRP A 57 -8.28 0.51 1.06
CA TRP A 57 -7.30 -0.53 0.79
C TRP A 57 -7.47 -1.16 -0.59
N ILE A 58 -8.69 -1.48 -1.01
CA ILE A 58 -8.98 -2.00 -2.36
C ILE A 58 -8.53 -0.97 -3.41
N LEU A 59 -8.78 0.31 -3.17
CA LEU A 59 -8.39 1.38 -4.06
C LEU A 59 -6.85 1.50 -4.17
N THR A 60 -6.13 1.38 -3.05
CA THR A 60 -4.67 1.29 -3.03
C THR A 60 -4.17 0.09 -3.83
N ALA A 61 -4.77 -1.09 -3.63
CA ALA A 61 -4.42 -2.30 -4.37
C ALA A 61 -4.67 -2.15 -5.89
N TYR A 62 -5.75 -1.47 -6.26
CA TYR A 62 -6.04 -1.15 -7.66
C TYR A 62 -5.01 -0.18 -8.26
N CYS A 63 -4.62 0.86 -7.53
CA CYS A 63 -3.55 1.77 -7.98
C CYS A 63 -2.19 1.06 -8.10
N LEU A 64 -1.87 0.14 -7.18
CA LEU A 64 -0.68 -0.72 -7.29
C LEU A 64 -0.72 -1.62 -8.53
N TYR A 65 -1.89 -2.19 -8.83
CA TYR A 65 -2.10 -3.00 -10.03
C TYR A 65 -1.90 -2.18 -11.32
N LEU A 66 -2.50 -0.99 -11.40
CA LEU A 66 -2.31 -0.09 -12.55
C LEU A 66 -0.82 0.27 -12.72
N MET A 67 -0.16 0.73 -11.66
CA MET A 67 1.26 1.07 -11.72
C MET A 67 2.12 -0.11 -12.18
N GLY A 68 1.87 -1.31 -11.64
CA GLY A 68 2.59 -2.53 -12.03
C GLY A 68 2.35 -2.94 -13.48
N SER A 69 1.12 -2.77 -13.99
CA SER A 69 0.78 -3.08 -15.38
C SER A 69 1.43 -2.11 -16.37
N LEU A 70 1.44 -0.80 -16.06
CA LEU A 70 1.98 0.23 -16.94
C LEU A 70 3.51 0.25 -16.97
N MET A 71 4.17 -0.06 -15.85
CA MET A 71 5.64 -0.09 -15.77
C MET A 71 6.27 -1.28 -16.53
N HIS A 72 5.49 -2.14 -17.20
CA HIS A 72 5.98 -3.36 -17.87
C HIS A 72 6.96 -4.16 -16.98
N VAL A 73 6.64 -4.26 -15.70
CA VAL A 73 7.62 -4.71 -14.72
C VAL A 73 7.92 -6.18 -14.88
N ASN A 74 9.16 -6.56 -14.53
CA ASN A 74 9.54 -7.95 -14.42
C ASN A 74 8.65 -8.68 -13.39
N GLU A 75 8.50 -9.99 -13.56
CA GLU A 75 7.62 -10.85 -12.74
C GLU A 75 7.92 -10.75 -11.25
N LEU A 76 9.20 -10.50 -10.90
CA LEU A 76 9.65 -10.26 -9.53
C LEU A 76 9.01 -9.01 -8.92
N THR A 77 8.95 -7.91 -9.67
CA THR A 77 8.39 -6.64 -9.20
C THR A 77 6.86 -6.75 -9.07
N ALA A 78 6.19 -7.45 -10.00
CA ALA A 78 4.77 -7.74 -9.87
C ALA A 78 4.45 -8.52 -8.59
N LYS A 79 5.26 -9.55 -8.28
CA LYS A 79 5.17 -10.30 -7.02
C LYS A 79 5.43 -9.41 -5.81
N ALA A 80 6.41 -8.51 -5.87
CA ALA A 80 6.71 -7.57 -4.80
C ALA A 80 5.54 -6.60 -4.53
N LEU A 81 4.85 -6.11 -5.57
CA LEU A 81 3.67 -5.25 -5.41
C LEU A 81 2.49 -5.97 -4.74
N VAL A 82 2.27 -7.24 -5.06
CA VAL A 82 1.27 -8.07 -4.39
C VAL A 82 1.61 -8.27 -2.92
N VAL A 83 2.89 -8.57 -2.61
CA VAL A 83 3.36 -8.69 -1.23
C VAL A 83 3.22 -7.37 -0.49
N ALA A 84 3.50 -6.24 -1.13
CA ALA A 84 3.31 -4.92 -0.55
C ALA A 84 1.85 -4.63 -0.22
N ALA A 85 0.90 -4.98 -1.10
CA ALA A 85 -0.53 -4.81 -0.85
C ALA A 85 -1.02 -5.64 0.35
N ILE A 86 -0.56 -6.89 0.45
CA ILE A 86 -0.86 -7.78 1.59
C ILE A 86 -0.22 -7.25 2.88
N GLY A 87 1.04 -6.83 2.81
CA GLY A 87 1.74 -6.22 3.94
C GLY A 87 0.99 -4.99 4.46
N LEU A 88 0.52 -4.13 3.55
CA LEU A 88 -0.26 -2.95 3.91
C LEU A 88 -1.57 -3.32 4.62
N LEU A 89 -2.25 -4.40 4.21
CA LEU A 89 -3.45 -4.91 4.88
C LEU A 89 -3.16 -5.40 6.30
N LEU A 90 -2.08 -6.17 6.46
CA LEU A 90 -1.78 -6.85 7.72
C LEU A 90 -1.12 -5.93 8.75
N LEU A 91 -0.38 -4.92 8.32
CA LEU A 91 0.39 -4.03 9.17
C LEU A 91 -0.43 -3.40 10.33
N PRO A 92 -1.59 -2.77 10.09
CA PRO A 92 -2.38 -2.23 11.20
C PRO A 92 -2.89 -3.33 12.14
N HIS A 93 -3.30 -4.49 11.61
CA HIS A 93 -3.74 -5.60 12.46
C HIS A 93 -2.63 -6.11 13.37
N ALA A 94 -1.41 -6.28 12.85
CA ALA A 94 -0.26 -6.76 13.61
C ALA A 94 0.16 -5.76 14.70
N VAL A 95 0.25 -4.46 14.35
CA VAL A 95 0.63 -3.41 15.31
C VAL A 95 -0.36 -3.35 16.47
N TYR A 96 -1.67 -3.34 16.17
CA TYR A 96 -2.69 -3.26 17.22
C TYR A 96 -2.78 -4.52 18.06
N TYR A 97 -2.48 -5.70 17.50
CA TYR A 97 -2.39 -6.93 18.27
C TYR A 97 -1.24 -6.89 19.28
N MET A 98 -0.05 -6.43 18.85
CA MET A 98 1.10 -6.28 19.75
C MET A 98 0.85 -5.24 20.84
N GLN A 99 0.25 -4.10 20.49
CA GLN A 99 -0.10 -3.05 21.45
C GLN A 99 -1.07 -3.54 22.53
N ASP A 100 -2.10 -4.28 22.13
CA ASP A 100 -3.09 -4.85 23.07
C ASP A 100 -2.43 -5.85 24.03
N HIS A 101 -1.53 -6.69 23.53
CA HIS A 101 -0.80 -7.67 24.36
C HIS A 101 0.11 -6.99 25.39
N VAL A 102 0.87 -5.98 24.97
CA VAL A 102 1.73 -5.20 25.88
C VAL A 102 0.89 -4.46 26.92
N HIS A 103 -0.30 -3.95 26.55
CA HIS A 103 -1.17 -3.29 27.51
C HIS A 103 -1.64 -4.25 28.60
N GLN A 104 -2.04 -5.46 28.22
CA GLN A 104 -2.44 -6.50 29.17
C GLN A 104 -1.31 -6.95 30.10
N GLU A 105 -0.08 -7.11 29.60
CA GLU A 105 1.07 -7.53 30.43
C GLU A 105 1.52 -6.46 31.44
N ASN A 106 1.34 -5.17 31.14
CA ASN A 106 1.84 -4.07 31.98
C ASN A 106 0.79 -3.44 32.90
N GLU A 107 -0.49 -3.82 32.79
CA GLU A 107 -1.56 -3.36 33.70
C GLU A 107 -1.72 -4.25 34.96
N HIS A 108 -0.67 -5.00 35.31
CA HIS A 108 -0.57 -5.76 36.58
C HIS A 108 0.21 -5.00 37.66
#